data_AF-A0A3B4ANZ6-F1
#
_entry.id   AF-A0A3B4ANZ6-F1
#
_cell.length_a   1.000
_cell.length_b   1.000
_cell.length_c   1.000
_cell.angle_alpha   90.00
_cell.angle_beta   90.00
_cell.angle_gamma   90.00
#
_symmetry.space_group_name_H-M   'P 1'
#
loop_
_entity.id
_entity.type
_entity.pdbx_description
1 polymer ?
#
loop_
_entity_poly.entity_id
_entity_poly.type
_entity_poly.pdbx_seq_one_letter_code
_entity_poly.pdbx_strand_id
1 'polypeptide(L)'
;RMILSCIRTSIRAYGLMYPHGLMSFCAAVCFAGSCTFDEGFSQCDYQQDPYDDFDWTHINTQEVPYVSPDLPQGSYMLVDVSQYDAGEKARFQLPVMKENDTHCIDFNYLLTSPDGSSPGTLNILVKVNKGPLANPIWNVTSYTGKGWLKAELAVSTFWPNEYQVKHYSG
;
A
#
# COMPACT_ATOMS: atom_id res chain seq x y z
N ARG A 1 -3.97 11.49 -9.86
CA ARG A 1 -4.58 10.70 -8.75
C ARG A 1 -3.75 9.45 -8.48
N MET A 2 -3.55 9.11 -7.21
CA MET A 2 -2.91 7.87 -6.77
C MET A 2 -3.89 7.07 -5.92
N ILE A 3 -4.05 5.78 -6.20
CA ILE A 3 -5.06 4.95 -5.56
C ILE A 3 -4.43 3.65 -5.07
N LEU A 4 -4.75 3.25 -3.85
CA LEU A 4 -4.29 2.02 -3.22
C LEU A 4 -5.47 1.21 -2.72
N SER A 5 -5.54 -0.05 -3.13
CA SER A 5 -6.57 -0.99 -2.69
C SER A 5 -5.93 -2.27 -2.19
N CYS A 6 -6.55 -2.84 -1.16
CA CYS A 6 -6.24 -4.14 -0.58
C CYS A 6 -4.74 -4.34 -0.34
N ILE A 7 -4.28 -4.04 0.87
CA ILE A 7 -2.94 -4.40 1.32
C ILE A 7 -3.05 -5.70 2.09
N ARG A 8 -2.26 -6.70 1.72
CA ARG A 8 -2.25 -8.02 2.34
C ARG A 8 -0.87 -8.30 2.88
N THR A 9 -0.82 -8.83 4.10
CA THR A 9 0.39 -9.38 4.69
C THR A 9 0.23 -10.89 4.81
N SER A 10 1.18 -11.65 4.27
CA SER A 10 1.16 -13.12 4.24
C SER A 10 2.55 -13.69 4.54
N ILE A 11 2.63 -14.79 5.28
CA ILE A 11 3.90 -15.53 5.48
C ILE A 11 4.29 -16.21 4.17
N ARG A 12 5.57 -16.09 3.81
CA ARG A 12 6.14 -16.84 2.70
C ARG A 12 6.38 -18.28 3.14
N ALA A 13 5.38 -19.13 2.96
CA ALA A 13 5.50 -20.55 3.23
C ALA A 13 6.16 -21.27 2.04
N TYR A 14 7.29 -21.95 2.29
CA TYR A 14 7.84 -22.92 1.34
C TYR A 14 7.07 -24.24 1.50
N GLY A 15 5.99 -24.43 0.73
CA GLY A 15 5.22 -25.69 0.72
C GLY A 15 5.83 -26.73 -0.22
N LEU A 16 6.08 -27.94 0.26
CA LEU A 16 6.48 -29.11 -0.55
C LEU A 16 5.30 -29.58 -1.43
N MET A 17 5.49 -29.66 -2.74
CA MET A 17 4.66 -30.53 -3.59
C MET A 17 5.51 -31.17 -4.71
N TYR A 18 5.49 -32.50 -4.74
CA TYR A 18 6.04 -33.40 -5.76
C TYR A 18 5.58 -33.08 -7.20
N PRO A 19 6.25 -33.56 -8.27
CA PRO A 19 7.68 -33.55 -8.55
C PRO A 19 7.95 -32.77 -9.87
N HIS A 20 7.57 -31.50 -9.99
CA HIS A 20 7.98 -30.65 -11.14
C HIS A 20 8.13 -29.18 -10.73
N GLY A 21 9.23 -28.85 -10.06
CA GLY A 21 9.70 -27.46 -9.87
C GLY A 21 9.15 -26.72 -8.66
N LEU A 22 10.03 -25.89 -8.06
CA LEU A 22 9.73 -25.01 -6.92
C LEU A 22 8.95 -23.78 -7.42
N MET A 23 7.69 -23.64 -7.01
CA MET A 23 6.92 -22.43 -7.25
C MET A 23 6.57 -21.80 -5.90
N SER A 24 6.95 -20.52 -5.72
CA SER A 24 6.72 -19.74 -4.51
C SER A 24 5.24 -19.35 -4.43
N PHE A 25 4.55 -19.74 -3.36
CA PHE A 25 3.16 -19.33 -3.10
C PHE A 25 3.05 -18.63 -1.75
N CYS A 26 2.42 -17.45 -1.73
CA CYS A 26 1.98 -16.80 -0.50
C CYS A 26 0.69 -17.49 -0.04
N ALA A 27 0.71 -18.19 1.10
CA ALA A 27 -0.52 -18.70 1.71
C ALA A 27 -1.26 -17.52 2.36
N ALA A 28 -2.46 -17.20 1.87
CA ALA A 28 -3.27 -16.07 2.36
C ALA A 28 -3.87 -16.37 3.75
N VAL A 29 -3.05 -16.30 4.78
CA VAL A 29 -3.50 -16.12 6.17
C VAL A 29 -3.47 -14.62 6.44
N CYS A 30 -4.61 -14.03 6.81
CA CYS A 30 -4.67 -12.61 7.18
C CYS A 30 -3.89 -12.39 8.48
N PHE A 31 -2.71 -11.77 8.39
CA PHE A 31 -1.97 -11.25 9.54
C PHE A 31 -2.31 -9.79 9.81
N ALA A 32 -1.82 -9.29 10.96
CA ALA A 32 -1.81 -7.86 11.26
C ALA A 32 -1.33 -7.06 10.04
N GLY A 33 -1.94 -5.90 9.78
CA GLY A 33 -1.62 -5.09 8.61
C GLY A 33 -2.30 -5.51 7.30
N SER A 34 -3.06 -6.61 7.24
CA SER A 34 -3.97 -6.85 6.10
C SER A 34 -5.19 -5.94 6.18
N CYS A 35 -5.51 -5.22 5.10
CA CYS A 35 -6.62 -4.27 5.02
C CYS A 35 -7.27 -4.27 3.63
N THR A 36 -8.58 -4.56 3.54
CA THR A 36 -9.36 -4.41 2.29
C THR A 36 -9.96 -3.02 2.13
N PHE A 37 -9.99 -2.22 3.20
CA PHE A 37 -10.64 -0.92 3.32
C PHE A 37 -12.17 -0.95 3.31
N ASP A 38 -12.85 -2.10 3.23
CA ASP A 38 -14.32 -2.14 3.14
C ASP A 38 -15.00 -1.46 4.34
N GLU A 39 -14.43 -1.60 5.54
CA GLU A 39 -14.91 -0.95 6.78
C GLU A 39 -14.04 0.26 7.19
N GLY A 40 -13.25 0.79 6.26
CA GLY A 40 -12.28 1.86 6.50
C GLY A 40 -10.89 1.37 6.94
N PHE A 41 -9.93 2.29 6.96
CA PHE A 41 -8.53 1.99 7.30
C PHE A 41 -8.27 1.86 8.81
N SER A 42 -9.14 2.41 9.65
CA SER A 42 -9.01 2.37 11.12
C SER A 42 -9.20 0.96 11.70
N GLN A 43 -10.02 0.12 11.08
CA GLN A 43 -10.20 -1.29 11.48
C GLN A 43 -8.91 -2.12 11.31
N CYS A 44 -7.98 -1.63 10.50
CA CYS A 44 -6.72 -2.27 10.20
C CYS A 44 -5.55 -1.68 11.01
N ASP A 45 -5.83 -0.74 11.92
CA ASP A 45 -4.85 0.04 12.69
C ASP A 45 -3.91 0.89 11.80
N TYR A 46 -4.37 1.30 10.62
CA TYR A 46 -3.61 2.19 9.76
C TYR A 46 -3.75 3.63 10.26
N GLN A 47 -2.69 4.42 10.12
CA GLN A 47 -2.65 5.79 10.61
C GLN A 47 -2.18 6.74 9.52
N GLN A 48 -2.72 7.96 9.48
CA GLN A 48 -2.14 9.06 8.69
C GLN A 48 -0.97 9.69 9.46
N ASP A 49 -0.08 10.38 8.77
CA ASP A 49 1.03 11.11 9.40
C ASP A 49 0.63 12.58 9.64
N PRO A 50 0.35 13.02 10.87
CA PRO A 50 -0.17 14.37 11.13
C PRO A 50 0.83 15.51 10.86
N TYR A 51 2.03 15.19 10.39
CA TYR A 51 3.09 16.14 10.08
C TYR A 51 3.38 16.21 8.57
N ASP A 52 2.53 15.61 7.72
CA ASP A 52 2.59 15.76 6.28
C ASP A 52 1.77 16.97 5.80
N ASP A 53 1.72 17.16 4.48
CA ASP A 53 1.08 18.34 3.89
C ASP A 53 -0.42 18.11 3.68
N PHE A 54 -0.83 16.87 3.42
CA PHE A 54 -2.23 16.47 3.25
C PHE A 54 -2.46 14.97 3.48
N ASP A 55 -3.72 14.59 3.67
CA ASP A 55 -4.10 13.22 4.02
C ASP A 55 -4.61 12.37 2.83
N TRP A 56 -4.45 11.04 2.95
CA TRP A 56 -5.14 10.09 2.07
C TRP A 56 -6.65 10.06 2.37
N THR A 57 -7.50 9.96 1.35
CA THR A 57 -8.95 9.87 1.54
C THR A 57 -9.43 8.44 1.35
N HIS A 58 -10.21 7.91 2.28
CA HIS A 58 -10.89 6.63 2.09
C HIS A 58 -12.13 6.79 1.21
N ILE A 59 -12.26 5.94 0.21
CA ILE A 59 -13.40 5.90 -0.71
C ILE A 59 -13.97 4.49 -0.69
N ASN A 60 -15.28 4.38 -0.42
CA ASN A 60 -16.06 3.18 -0.62
C ASN A 60 -17.18 3.46 -1.63
N THR A 61 -17.04 2.96 -2.86
CA THR A 61 -18.01 3.28 -3.93
C THR A 61 -19.42 2.73 -3.69
N GLN A 62 -19.61 1.82 -2.73
CA GLN A 62 -20.93 1.31 -2.35
C GLN A 62 -21.69 2.27 -1.42
N GLU A 63 -20.97 3.14 -0.72
CA GLU A 63 -21.54 4.06 0.28
C GLU A 63 -21.74 5.47 -0.26
N VAL A 64 -20.99 5.87 -1.30
CA VAL A 64 -21.17 7.18 -1.95
C VAL A 64 -22.15 7.09 -3.14
N PRO A 65 -23.15 7.99 -3.20
CA PRO A 65 -24.22 7.95 -4.21
C PRO A 65 -23.75 8.28 -5.63
N TYR A 66 -22.61 8.95 -5.78
CA TYR A 66 -22.00 9.23 -7.08
C TYR A 66 -20.48 9.14 -6.98
N VAL A 67 -19.90 8.29 -7.82
CA VAL A 67 -18.45 8.16 -8.00
C VAL A 67 -18.15 8.51 -9.44
N SER A 68 -17.14 9.36 -9.65
CA SER A 68 -16.70 9.74 -10.99
C SER A 68 -16.42 8.48 -11.83
N PRO A 69 -16.88 8.40 -13.09
CA PRO A 69 -16.63 7.24 -13.96
C PRO A 69 -15.16 6.91 -14.18
N ASP A 70 -14.27 7.87 -13.94
CA ASP A 70 -12.82 7.72 -14.07
C ASP A 70 -12.16 7.09 -12.84
N LEU A 71 -12.92 6.85 -11.77
CA LEU A 71 -12.45 6.17 -10.56
C LEU A 71 -12.84 4.68 -10.58
N PRO A 72 -11.97 3.81 -10.04
CA PRO A 72 -12.29 2.40 -9.93
C PRO A 72 -13.46 2.17 -8.96
N GLN A 73 -14.17 1.06 -9.16
CA GLN A 73 -15.20 0.58 -8.22
C GLN A 73 -14.54 -0.20 -7.07
N GLY A 74 -15.13 -0.15 -5.88
CA GLY A 74 -14.69 -0.88 -4.69
C GLY A 74 -14.33 0.04 -3.53
N SER A 75 -13.53 -0.50 -2.59
CA SER A 75 -13.01 0.23 -1.45
C SER A 75 -11.50 0.42 -1.54
N TYR A 76 -11.03 1.65 -1.30
CA TYR A 76 -9.62 2.02 -1.47
C TYR A 76 -9.26 3.34 -0.80
N MET A 77 -7.96 3.58 -0.64
CA MET A 77 -7.39 4.87 -0.29
C MET A 77 -7.02 5.64 -1.55
N LEU A 78 -7.35 6.92 -1.60
CA LEU A 78 -7.17 7.82 -2.75
C LEU A 78 -6.42 9.08 -2.32
N VAL A 79 -5.48 9.49 -3.16
CA VAL A 79 -4.89 10.83 -3.15
C VAL A 79 -5.19 11.53 -4.46
N ASP A 80 -5.82 12.69 -4.38
CA ASP A 80 -6.00 13.59 -5.52
C ASP A 80 -4.96 14.71 -5.48
N VAL A 81 -3.83 14.47 -6.15
CA VAL A 81 -2.73 15.43 -6.30
C VAL A 81 -3.10 16.72 -7.06
N SER A 82 -4.25 16.78 -7.73
CA SER A 82 -4.61 17.96 -8.54
C SER A 82 -4.83 19.23 -7.72
N GLN A 83 -4.96 19.10 -6.41
CA GLN A 83 -5.18 20.20 -5.47
C GLN A 83 -3.91 20.65 -4.75
N TYR A 84 -2.77 20.01 -5.04
CA TYR A 84 -1.52 20.15 -4.30
C TYR A 84 -0.36 20.51 -5.21
N ASP A 85 0.63 21.20 -4.66
CA ASP A 85 1.82 21.65 -5.35
C ASP A 85 2.90 20.56 -5.43
N ALA A 86 3.78 20.70 -6.43
CA ALA A 86 4.90 19.77 -6.59
C ALA A 86 5.79 19.77 -5.34
N GLY A 87 5.96 18.59 -4.74
CA GLY A 87 6.76 18.40 -3.53
C GLY A 87 5.95 18.36 -2.23
N GLU A 88 4.65 18.66 -2.25
CA GLU A 88 3.73 18.35 -1.15
C GLU A 88 3.49 16.84 -1.05
N LYS A 89 3.28 16.37 0.18
CA LYS A 89 3.37 14.95 0.52
C LYS A 89 2.19 14.51 1.37
N ALA A 90 1.71 13.31 1.07
CA ALA A 90 0.82 12.56 1.95
C ALA A 90 1.43 11.23 2.33
N ARG A 91 1.28 10.86 3.60
CA ARG A 91 1.85 9.68 4.21
C ARG A 91 0.80 8.97 5.06
N PHE A 92 0.58 7.70 4.76
CA PHE A 92 -0.09 6.81 5.69
C PHE A 92 0.82 5.63 6.04
N GLN A 93 0.60 5.07 7.21
CA GLN A 93 1.45 4.07 7.82
C GLN A 93 0.64 2.85 8.27
N LEU A 94 1.18 1.68 7.98
CA LEU A 94 0.66 0.40 8.47
C LEU A 94 0.86 0.29 10.00
N PRO A 95 0.18 -0.64 10.68
CA PRO A 95 0.51 -0.98 12.05
C PRO A 95 1.95 -1.49 12.16
N VAL A 96 2.48 -1.44 13.37
CA VAL A 96 3.83 -1.94 13.65
C VAL A 96 3.83 -3.47 13.56
N MET A 97 4.63 -3.99 12.65
CA MET A 97 4.71 -5.41 12.35
C MET A 97 5.82 -6.07 13.17
N LYS A 98 5.51 -7.23 13.77
CA LYS A 98 6.39 -7.98 14.67
C LYS A 98 6.43 -9.46 14.28
N GLU A 99 6.86 -9.73 13.07
CA GLU A 99 6.86 -11.09 12.52
C GLU A 99 8.15 -11.84 12.89
N ASN A 100 8.01 -13.14 13.18
CA ASN A 100 9.15 -14.03 13.44
C ASN A 100 9.67 -14.70 12.15
N ASP A 101 8.82 -14.78 11.12
CA ASP A 101 9.09 -15.47 9.86
C ASP A 101 9.18 -14.49 8.68
N THR A 102 9.71 -14.98 7.55
CA THR A 102 9.73 -14.20 6.30
C THR A 102 8.31 -14.06 5.78
N HIS A 103 7.89 -12.82 5.52
CA HIS A 103 6.56 -12.50 5.05
C HIS A 103 6.64 -11.52 3.88
N CYS A 104 5.57 -11.49 3.11
CA CYS A 104 5.38 -10.61 1.99
C CYS A 104 4.24 -9.65 2.29
N ILE A 105 4.39 -8.42 1.81
CA ILE A 105 3.32 -7.44 1.75
C ILE A 105 2.99 -7.25 0.27
N ASP A 106 1.77 -7.58 -0.11
CA ASP A 106 1.26 -7.34 -1.45
C ASP A 106 0.11 -6.34 -1.45
N PHE A 107 0.09 -5.47 -2.46
CA PHE A 107 -0.93 -4.42 -2.55
C PHE A 107 -1.25 -4.11 -4.01
N ASN A 108 -2.48 -3.63 -4.24
CA ASN A 108 -2.90 -3.14 -5.55
C ASN A 108 -2.81 -1.62 -5.59
N TYR A 109 -2.28 -1.08 -6.67
CA TYR A 109 -2.12 0.35 -6.87
C TYR A 109 -2.54 0.78 -8.27
N LEU A 110 -2.90 2.06 -8.39
CA LEU A 110 -3.29 2.70 -9.63
C LEU A 110 -2.88 4.18 -9.60
N LEU A 111 -2.02 4.59 -10.53
CA LEU A 111 -1.65 5.99 -10.76
C LEU A 111 -2.27 6.44 -12.08
N THR A 112 -3.27 7.33 -11.99
CA THR A 112 -4.04 7.77 -13.15
C THR A 112 -4.15 9.30 -13.20
N SER A 113 -4.14 9.83 -14.42
CA SER A 113 -4.37 11.25 -14.72
C SER A 113 -5.28 11.37 -15.96
N PRO A 114 -6.19 12.36 -16.03
CA PRO A 114 -7.06 12.56 -17.19
C PRO A 114 -6.30 12.76 -18.52
N ASP A 115 -5.14 13.39 -18.46
CA ASP A 115 -4.27 13.70 -19.61
C ASP A 115 -3.18 12.64 -19.85
N GLY A 116 -3.14 11.58 -19.03
CA GLY A 116 -2.10 10.54 -19.08
C GLY A 116 -0.73 10.99 -18.57
N SER A 117 -0.63 12.18 -17.98
CA SER A 117 0.60 12.62 -17.31
C SER A 117 0.83 11.84 -16.02
N SER A 118 2.06 11.87 -15.51
CA SER A 118 2.35 11.27 -14.22
C SER A 118 1.74 12.11 -13.09
N PRO A 119 0.91 11.51 -12.23
CA PRO A 119 0.35 12.22 -11.08
C PRO A 119 1.33 12.39 -9.92
N GLY A 120 2.62 12.05 -10.09
CA GLY A 120 3.64 12.11 -9.05
C GLY A 120 4.24 10.73 -8.76
N THR A 121 4.87 10.59 -7.60
CA THR A 121 5.57 9.38 -7.18
C THR A 121 4.91 8.74 -5.97
N LEU A 122 4.56 7.47 -6.09
CA LEU A 122 4.23 6.63 -4.96
C LEU A 122 5.47 5.88 -4.49
N ASN A 123 5.93 6.17 -3.28
CA ASN A 123 7.06 5.53 -2.62
C ASN A 123 6.56 4.65 -1.48
N ILE A 124 7.30 3.57 -1.22
CA ILE A 124 7.14 2.75 -0.04
C ILE A 124 8.45 2.74 0.73
N LEU A 125 8.35 3.13 2.00
CA LEU A 125 9.48 3.24 2.91
C LEU A 125 9.25 2.33 4.11
N VAL A 126 10.34 1.82 4.67
CA VAL A 126 10.31 0.99 5.87
C VAL A 126 11.07 1.69 6.98
N LYS A 127 10.42 1.80 8.14
CA LYS A 127 11.03 2.29 9.37
C LYS A 127 11.26 1.11 10.29
N VAL A 128 12.50 0.83 10.69
CA VAL A 128 12.85 -0.27 11.61
C VAL A 128 13.13 0.29 13.01
N ASN A 129 12.59 -0.32 14.06
CA ASN A 129 12.81 0.02 15.48
C ASN A 129 12.64 1.50 15.83
N LYS A 130 11.64 2.16 15.22
CA LYS A 130 11.41 3.61 15.35
C LYS A 130 12.62 4.48 14.95
N GLY A 131 13.59 3.91 14.23
CA GLY A 131 14.77 4.59 13.69
C GLY A 131 14.46 5.58 12.57
N PRO A 132 15.47 6.14 11.90
CA PRO A 132 15.24 7.07 10.80
C PRO A 132 14.46 6.41 9.65
N LEU A 133 13.73 7.23 8.88
CA LEU A 133 13.17 6.78 7.60
C LEU A 133 14.33 6.42 6.65
N ALA A 134 14.34 5.17 6.19
CA ALA A 134 15.29 4.70 5.18
C ALA A 134 14.91 5.21 3.79
N ASN A 135 15.78 4.99 2.79
CA ASN A 135 15.44 5.21 1.39
C ASN A 135 14.21 4.37 0.98
N PRO A 136 13.43 4.81 -0.04
CA PRO A 136 12.33 4.01 -0.57
C PRO A 136 12.81 2.63 -1.00
N ILE A 137 12.13 1.59 -0.50
CA ILE A 137 12.38 0.20 -0.88
C ILE A 137 11.66 -0.17 -2.18
N TRP A 138 10.66 0.61 -2.55
CA TRP A 138 9.90 0.48 -3.78
C TRP A 138 9.32 1.84 -4.18
N ASN A 139 9.23 2.10 -5.48
CA ASN A 139 8.58 3.29 -6.00
C ASN A 139 7.94 3.06 -7.37
N VAL A 140 6.99 3.92 -7.70
CA VAL A 140 6.46 4.09 -9.05
C VAL A 140 6.24 5.58 -9.29
N THR A 141 6.77 6.08 -10.40
CA THR A 141 6.81 7.51 -10.74
C THR A 141 5.97 7.86 -11.97
N SER A 142 5.35 6.87 -12.61
CA SER A 142 4.70 7.02 -13.91
C SER A 142 3.23 6.65 -13.86
N TYR A 143 2.46 7.23 -14.78
CA TYR A 143 1.11 6.81 -15.09
C TYR A 143 1.04 5.29 -15.35
N THR A 144 0.07 4.60 -14.74
CA THR A 144 -0.07 3.14 -14.82
C THR A 144 -1.28 2.68 -15.62
N GLY A 145 -2.02 3.59 -16.26
CA GLY A 145 -3.24 3.24 -16.99
C GLY A 145 -4.52 3.40 -16.18
N LYS A 146 -5.55 2.66 -16.59
CA LYS A 146 -6.86 2.58 -15.90
C LYS A 146 -7.05 1.28 -15.11
N GLY A 147 -6.11 0.34 -15.22
CA GLY A 147 -6.18 -0.97 -14.58
C GLY A 147 -5.33 -1.05 -13.31
N TRP A 148 -5.78 -1.84 -12.35
CA TRP A 148 -5.00 -2.14 -11.14
C TRP A 148 -3.72 -2.88 -11.48
N LEU A 149 -2.61 -2.43 -10.89
CA LEU A 149 -1.35 -3.17 -10.87
C LEU A 149 -1.11 -3.73 -9.48
N LYS A 150 -0.44 -4.88 -9.42
CA LYS A 150 -0.05 -5.53 -8.18
C LYS A 150 1.44 -5.35 -7.93
N ALA A 151 1.81 -5.01 -6.71
CA ALA A 151 3.19 -5.05 -6.23
C ALA A 151 3.28 -5.99 -5.02
N GLU A 152 4.44 -6.64 -4.87
CA GLU A 152 4.76 -7.53 -3.76
C GLU A 152 6.14 -7.15 -3.20
N LEU A 153 6.22 -7.02 -1.89
CA LEU A 153 7.42 -6.67 -1.14
C LEU A 153 7.75 -7.79 -0.18
N ALA A 154 8.90 -8.45 -0.36
CA ALA A 154 9.42 -9.39 0.62
C ALA A 154 10.13 -8.64 1.74
N VAL A 155 9.66 -8.80 2.97
CA VAL A 155 10.25 -8.15 4.14
C VAL A 155 11.03 -9.17 4.96
N SER A 156 12.33 -8.92 5.11
CA SER A 156 13.26 -9.75 5.90
C SER A 156 13.68 -9.04 7.19
N THR A 157 12.73 -8.36 7.84
CA THR A 157 12.92 -7.79 9.17
C THR A 157 12.14 -8.64 10.17
N PHE A 158 12.84 -9.16 11.17
CA PHE A 158 12.30 -10.14 12.13
C PHE A 158 12.38 -9.61 13.56
N TRP A 159 11.46 -10.08 14.40
CA TRP A 159 11.52 -9.86 15.86
C TRP A 159 12.91 -10.24 16.42
N PRO A 160 13.51 -9.47 17.33
CA PRO A 160 12.94 -8.36 18.12
C PRO A 160 12.86 -7.02 17.37
N ASN A 161 13.21 -6.98 16.09
CA ASN A 161 13.06 -5.78 15.31
C ASN A 161 11.60 -5.60 14.86
N GLU A 162 11.10 -4.39 15.00
CA GLU A 162 9.77 -4.02 14.54
C GLU A 162 9.89 -3.12 13.33
N TYR A 163 8.95 -3.20 12.39
CA TYR A 163 8.96 -2.30 11.25
C TYR A 163 7.58 -1.72 10.92
N GLN A 164 7.60 -0.57 10.24
CA GLN A 164 6.40 0.12 9.78
C GLN A 164 6.57 0.51 8.32
N VAL A 165 5.59 0.13 7.49
CA VAL A 165 5.54 0.52 6.09
C VAL A 165 4.84 1.86 5.99
N LYS A 166 5.48 2.82 5.31
CA LYS A 166 4.90 4.11 4.98
C LYS A 166 4.73 4.22 3.48
N HIS A 167 3.51 4.49 3.05
CA HIS A 167 3.27 4.92 1.68
C HIS A 167 3.42 6.43 1.62
N TYR A 168 4.01 6.91 0.56
CA TYR A 168 4.34 8.32 0.37
C TYR A 168 3.93 8.71 -1.04
N SER A 169 3.10 9.72 -1.18
CA SER A 169 2.76 10.33 -2.47
C SER A 169 3.30 11.75 -2.52
N GLY A 170 4.07 12.09 -3.56
CA GLY A 170 4.55 13.45 -3.83
C GLY A 170 5.24 13.60 -5.18
#